data_AF-A0A6J8BKQ9-F1
#
_entry.id   AF-A0A6J8BKQ9-F1
#
_cell.length_a   1.000
_cell.length_b   1.000
_cell.length_c   1.000
_cell.angle_alpha   90.00
_cell.angle_beta   90.00
_cell.angle_gamma   90.00
#
_symmetry.space_group_name_H-M   'P 1'
#
loop_
_entity.id
_entity.type
_entity.pdbx_description
1 polymer ?
#
loop_
_entity_poly.entity_id
_entity_poly.type
_entity_poly.pdbx_seq_one_letter_code
_entity_poly.pdbx_strand_id
1 'polypeptide(L)'
;MQEKSTQCNTVKRELDSLRSELDLFQASDGNNKSKGVSLNNVNSVIRSVLSLVDIEISDLPSKSTVGNVSSEVGLVAQQHLNEVLASPDNFTMQRDATTKKGHHYYASQLTTAENTFTVGVAEVIDGKATTYVSCVNETLTNICNPGTVLNKVSSYMTDRSATEQKWREYLVKLTLNLNVLHTVPLRTVESKLLYKNNKTAEWLNEKKESEKGHIINKAVRSNAEFINNSKLKQKKLHKNKIKVIEERHKVKTKREEKKRQYKCKMLKDLETIGIWKNEKIIEENTGKIRTKIDKVMALKSQINMVKEHINLGHNNKHLTQFSKKGKEHDTKDLVDNLVCLINLMNDSENGKNKETEALIMTIRNQPSGIVGKCVSHTWSDQTRRGKVLSFNDREFEIRYWDSILPENTGETLTVFEANHVTNRSQSPCTATPKLTTEESFLIRALDRHHSNLQNNQQTCPVADDAEGTDRNARCQGLSRSASSQSKRSSSSCSQHPRRRKQLKMCIHYNVQFLKRT
;
A
#
# COMPACT_ATOMS: atom_id res chain seq x y z
N MET A 1 29.78 55.93 20.36
CA MET A 1 29.74 54.90 19.29
C MET A 1 30.32 53.55 19.73
N GLN A 2 31.38 53.51 20.55
CA GLN A 2 32.00 52.25 21.00
C GLN A 2 31.07 51.36 21.84
N GLU A 3 30.20 51.90 22.70
CA GLU A 3 29.26 51.10 23.49
C GLU A 3 28.22 50.36 22.63
N LYS A 4 27.67 51.02 21.60
CA LYS A 4 26.70 50.39 20.68
C LYS A 4 27.33 49.27 19.85
N SER A 5 28.61 49.40 19.49
CA SER A 5 29.35 48.34 18.79
C SER A 5 29.59 47.13 19.71
N THR A 6 29.86 47.38 20.99
CA THR A 6 30.11 46.33 21.98
C THR A 6 28.83 45.53 22.26
N GLN A 7 27.70 46.20 22.44
CA GLN A 7 26.38 45.55 22.60
C GLN A 7 26.00 44.69 21.39
N CYS A 8 26.21 45.17 20.17
CA CYS A 8 25.92 44.41 18.95
C CYS A 8 26.78 43.13 18.83
N ASN A 9 28.05 43.21 19.23
CA ASN A 9 28.97 42.07 19.20
C ASN A 9 28.68 41.03 20.30
N THR A 10 28.07 41.43 21.40
CA THR A 10 27.61 40.50 22.46
C THR A 10 26.38 39.74 21.99
N VAL A 11 25.37 40.46 21.47
CA VAL A 11 24.14 39.85 20.94
C VAL A 11 24.44 38.88 19.79
N LYS A 12 25.36 39.24 18.90
CA LYS A 12 25.78 38.35 17.79
C LYS A 12 26.44 37.06 18.29
N ARG A 13 27.29 37.14 19.32
CA ARG A 13 27.94 35.96 19.92
C ARG A 13 26.96 35.04 20.62
N GLU A 14 25.97 35.60 21.33
CA GLU A 14 24.91 34.81 21.96
C GLU A 14 24.02 34.14 20.90
N LEU A 15 23.69 34.83 19.80
CA LEU A 15 22.96 34.27 18.68
C LEU A 15 23.72 33.14 17.97
N ASP A 16 25.02 33.30 17.75
CA ASP A 16 25.86 32.28 17.14
C ASP A 16 26.05 31.07 18.09
N SER A 17 26.10 31.30 19.41
CA SER A 17 26.12 30.24 20.43
C SER A 17 24.82 29.44 20.46
N LEU A 18 23.67 30.12 20.48
CA LEU A 18 22.35 29.48 20.42
C LEU A 18 22.15 28.71 19.11
N ARG A 19 22.69 29.21 18.00
CA ARG A 19 22.67 28.53 16.71
C ARG A 19 23.52 27.26 16.72
N SER A 20 24.72 27.35 17.30
CA SER A 20 25.60 26.20 17.54
C SER A 20 24.93 25.14 18.43
N GLU A 21 24.28 25.54 19.52
CA GLU A 21 23.53 24.63 20.39
C GLU A 21 22.33 24.01 19.68
N LEU A 22 21.59 24.78 18.89
CA LEU A 22 20.49 24.26 18.09
C LEU A 22 20.96 23.25 17.03
N ASP A 23 22.11 23.49 16.41
CA ASP A 23 22.74 22.58 15.46
C ASP A 23 23.28 21.31 16.16
N LEU A 24 23.84 21.44 17.37
CA LEU A 24 24.25 20.31 18.23
C LEU A 24 23.05 19.49 18.72
N PHE A 25 21.92 20.13 19.02
CA PHE A 25 20.68 19.47 19.39
C PHE A 25 20.06 18.73 18.21
N GLN A 26 20.24 19.24 16.98
CA GLN A 26 19.86 18.54 15.75
C GLN A 26 20.81 17.38 15.40
N ALA A 27 22.09 17.46 15.80
CA ALA A 27 23.10 16.45 15.51
C ALA A 27 23.20 15.32 16.55
N SER A 28 22.91 15.57 17.83
CA SER A 28 23.08 14.61 18.92
C SER A 28 21.95 13.58 19.07
N ASP A 29 20.79 13.82 18.45
CA ASP A 29 19.68 12.87 18.42
C ASP A 29 19.64 12.12 17.07
N GLY A 30 20.54 11.14 16.92
CA GLY A 30 20.44 10.09 15.89
C GLY A 30 19.15 9.25 15.97
N ASN A 31 18.28 9.55 16.94
CA ASN A 31 16.98 8.94 17.17
C ASN A 31 15.79 9.93 17.11
N ASN A 32 16.02 11.19 16.71
CA ASN A 32 14.93 12.13 16.44
C ASN A 32 14.20 11.75 15.14
N LYS A 33 13.34 10.72 15.23
CA LYS A 33 12.02 10.78 14.59
C LYS A 33 11.51 12.19 14.89
N SER A 34 11.52 13.10 13.90
CA SER A 34 11.03 14.48 14.04
C SER A 34 9.92 14.50 15.07
N LYS A 35 10.16 15.04 16.27
CA LYS A 35 9.13 15.13 17.31
C LYS A 35 8.02 15.89 16.64
N GLY A 36 6.98 15.18 16.20
CA GLY A 36 5.97 15.73 15.32
C GLY A 36 5.25 16.77 16.11
N VAL A 37 5.67 18.04 15.99
CA VAL A 37 5.07 19.14 16.71
C VAL A 37 3.71 19.35 16.08
N SER A 38 2.75 18.59 16.60
CA SER A 38 1.36 18.74 16.28
C SER A 38 0.94 20.18 16.54
N LEU A 39 -0.12 20.64 15.86
CA LEU A 39 -0.71 21.92 16.22
C LEU A 39 -1.15 21.99 17.70
N ASN A 40 -1.30 20.84 18.37
CA ASN A 40 -1.61 20.79 19.81
C ASN A 40 -0.40 21.15 20.68
N ASN A 41 0.82 20.93 20.18
CA ASN A 41 2.06 21.09 20.96
C ASN A 41 2.79 22.40 20.64
N VAL A 42 2.29 23.20 19.69
CA VAL A 42 2.94 24.46 19.27
C VAL A 42 3.18 25.37 20.47
N ASN A 43 2.21 25.53 21.38
CA ASN A 43 2.39 26.39 22.55
C ASN A 43 3.46 25.87 23.51
N SER A 44 3.47 24.55 23.78
CA SER A 44 4.49 23.94 24.63
C SER A 44 5.89 24.14 24.03
N VAL A 45 6.04 23.98 22.72
CA VAL A 45 7.32 24.19 22.03
C VAL A 45 7.73 25.65 22.06
N ILE A 46 6.82 26.59 21.78
CA ILE A 46 7.13 28.03 21.84
C ILE A 46 7.56 28.43 23.25
N ARG A 47 6.82 28.00 24.30
CA ARG A 47 7.21 28.27 25.70
C ARG A 47 8.57 27.70 26.03
N SER A 48 8.85 26.47 25.61
CA SER A 48 10.15 25.81 25.86
C SER A 48 11.30 26.54 25.17
N VAL A 49 11.07 27.13 23.99
CA VAL A 49 12.11 27.92 23.29
C VAL A 49 12.28 29.29 23.94
N LEU A 50 11.19 29.96 24.31
CA LEU A 50 11.24 31.28 24.93
C LEU A 50 11.85 31.24 26.35
N SER A 51 11.65 30.14 27.08
CA SER A 51 12.30 29.93 28.38
C SER A 51 13.82 29.77 28.27
N LEU A 52 14.37 29.45 27.10
CA LEU A 52 15.83 29.41 26.89
C LEU A 52 16.45 30.81 26.78
N VAL A 53 15.63 31.85 26.59
CA VAL A 53 16.06 33.24 26.41
C VAL A 53 15.43 34.16 27.46
N ASP A 54 14.93 33.59 28.57
CA ASP A 54 14.29 34.30 29.68
C ASP A 54 13.13 35.23 29.24
N ILE A 55 12.43 34.87 28.16
CA ILE A 55 11.23 35.59 27.71
C ILE A 55 10.00 34.86 28.21
N GLU A 56 9.24 35.50 29.08
CA GLU A 56 7.93 35.02 29.50
C GLU A 56 6.82 35.70 28.69
N ILE A 57 6.02 34.90 27.98
CA ILE A 57 4.82 35.37 27.28
C ILE A 57 3.60 34.75 27.95
N SER A 58 2.68 35.58 28.46
CA SER A 58 1.41 35.11 29.05
C SER A 58 0.58 34.36 28.02
N ASP A 59 0.38 34.98 26.86
CA ASP A 59 -0.60 34.56 25.86
C ASP A 59 0.07 34.15 24.55
N LEU A 60 -0.15 32.89 24.19
CA LEU A 60 0.27 32.35 22.90
C LEU A 60 -0.96 32.14 22.01
N PRO A 61 -0.81 32.27 20.68
CA PRO A 61 -1.92 32.07 19.76
C PRO A 61 -2.54 30.68 19.93
N SER A 62 -3.87 30.63 19.94
CA SER A 62 -4.57 29.34 20.01
C SER A 62 -4.27 28.48 18.79
N LYS A 63 -4.45 27.16 18.92
CA LYS A 63 -4.40 26.23 17.78
C LYS A 63 -5.30 26.67 16.61
N SER A 64 -6.48 27.20 16.92
CA SER A 64 -7.43 27.70 15.91
C SER A 64 -6.85 28.90 15.17
N THR A 65 -6.29 29.86 15.91
CA THR A 65 -5.61 31.05 15.37
C THR A 65 -4.46 30.64 14.45
N VAL A 66 -3.57 29.75 14.90
CA VAL A 66 -2.44 29.25 14.08
C VAL A 66 -2.94 28.54 12.81
N GLY A 67 -4.01 27.75 12.93
CA GLY A 67 -4.63 27.05 11.79
C GLY A 67 -5.23 28.00 10.75
N ASN A 68 -5.92 29.05 11.21
CA ASN A 68 -6.53 30.07 10.34
C ASN A 68 -5.47 30.90 9.64
N VAL A 69 -4.50 31.43 10.37
CA VAL A 69 -3.37 32.21 9.82
C VAL A 69 -2.59 31.36 8.82
N SER A 70 -2.32 30.09 9.14
CA SER A 70 -1.64 29.21 8.18
C SER A 70 -2.41 29.05 6.87
N SER A 71 -3.75 29.00 6.93
CA SER A 71 -4.60 28.87 5.74
C SER A 71 -4.68 30.18 4.95
N GLU A 72 -4.74 31.32 5.64
CA GLU A 72 -4.67 32.67 5.04
C GLU A 72 -3.35 32.89 4.30
N VAL A 73 -2.23 32.51 4.92
CA VAL A 73 -0.89 32.53 4.32
C VAL A 73 -0.85 31.68 3.04
N GLY A 74 -1.55 30.54 3.02
CA GLY A 74 -1.72 29.72 1.82
C GLY A 74 -2.50 30.43 0.72
N LEU A 75 -3.58 31.13 1.07
CA LEU A 75 -4.37 31.92 0.11
C LEU A 75 -3.58 33.12 -0.44
N VAL A 76 -2.76 33.78 0.38
CA VAL A 76 -1.83 34.82 -0.10
C VAL A 76 -0.83 34.23 -1.10
N ALA A 77 -0.28 33.04 -0.81
CA ALA A 77 0.62 32.36 -1.73
C ALA A 77 -0.06 31.91 -3.04
N GLN A 78 -1.34 31.55 -3.01
CA GLN A 78 -2.12 31.28 -4.22
C GLN A 78 -2.37 32.55 -5.05
N GLN A 79 -2.59 33.70 -4.40
CA GLN A 79 -2.70 34.99 -5.10
C GLN A 79 -1.38 35.36 -5.79
N HIS A 80 -0.24 35.20 -5.11
CA HIS A 80 1.09 35.37 -5.71
C HIS A 80 1.23 34.45 -6.93
N LEU A 81 0.94 33.16 -6.76
CA LEU A 81 1.09 32.20 -7.84
C LEU A 81 0.17 32.52 -9.02
N ASN A 82 -1.06 33.00 -8.79
CA ASN A 82 -1.96 33.41 -9.87
C ASN A 82 -1.37 34.58 -10.70
N GLU A 83 -0.70 35.55 -10.06
CA GLU A 83 0.00 36.64 -10.75
C GLU A 83 1.16 36.10 -11.60
N VAL A 84 1.98 35.20 -11.03
CA VAL A 84 3.08 34.54 -11.75
C VAL A 84 2.57 33.73 -12.95
N LEU A 85 1.47 33.00 -12.80
CA LEU A 85 0.90 32.15 -13.85
C LEU A 85 0.19 32.95 -14.96
N ALA A 86 -0.15 34.21 -14.69
CA ALA A 86 -0.65 35.12 -15.70
C ALA A 86 0.44 35.58 -16.68
N SER A 87 1.73 35.52 -16.29
CA SER A 87 2.87 35.87 -17.15
C SER A 87 2.87 35.04 -18.46
N PRO A 88 3.42 35.57 -19.56
CA PRO A 88 3.48 34.87 -20.85
C PRO A 88 4.50 33.72 -20.89
N ASP A 89 5.17 33.43 -19.77
CA ASP A 89 6.28 32.48 -19.72
C ASP A 89 5.87 31.04 -20.03
N ASN A 90 6.82 30.31 -20.61
CA ASN A 90 6.72 28.86 -20.74
C ASN A 90 7.15 28.20 -19.44
N PHE A 91 6.39 27.19 -19.02
CA PHE A 91 6.68 26.44 -17.80
C PHE A 91 7.20 25.04 -18.12
N THR A 92 8.04 24.54 -17.23
CA THR A 92 8.32 23.10 -17.07
C THR A 92 7.58 22.60 -15.84
N MET A 93 6.69 21.63 -16.00
CA MET A 93 5.97 21.05 -14.86
C MET A 93 6.73 19.85 -14.30
N GLN A 94 7.11 19.94 -13.04
CA GLN A 94 7.69 18.85 -12.29
C GLN A 94 6.61 18.20 -11.43
N ARG A 95 6.57 16.87 -11.45
CA ARG A 95 5.58 16.07 -10.72
C ARG A 95 6.29 15.03 -9.88
N ASP A 96 5.94 15.01 -8.60
CA ASP A 96 6.48 14.06 -7.64
C ASP A 96 5.33 13.36 -6.92
N ALA A 97 5.53 12.08 -6.64
CA ALA A 97 4.60 11.26 -5.89
C ALA A 97 5.34 10.35 -4.93
N THR A 98 4.92 10.38 -3.65
CA THR A 98 5.50 9.54 -2.61
C THR A 98 4.43 8.81 -1.82
N THR A 99 4.78 7.67 -1.25
CA THR A 99 3.89 6.88 -0.38
C THR A 99 4.48 6.81 1.01
N LYS A 100 3.73 7.29 2.00
CA LYS A 100 4.18 7.31 3.38
C LYS A 100 3.08 6.83 4.32
N LYS A 101 3.38 5.77 5.08
CA LYS A 101 2.45 5.11 6.02
C LYS A 101 1.06 4.81 5.42
N GLY A 102 1.02 4.32 4.18
CA GLY A 102 -0.23 3.99 3.48
C GLY A 102 -0.98 5.18 2.86
N HIS A 103 -0.44 6.40 2.97
CA HIS A 103 -0.96 7.59 2.29
C HIS A 103 -0.12 7.90 1.06
N HIS A 104 -0.78 8.17 -0.07
CA HIS A 104 -0.13 8.61 -1.30
C HIS A 104 -0.22 10.13 -1.38
N TYR A 105 0.93 10.79 -1.47
CA TYR A 105 1.03 12.23 -1.64
C TYR A 105 1.54 12.54 -3.03
N TYR A 106 1.03 13.62 -3.60
CA TYR A 106 1.37 14.10 -4.92
C TYR A 106 1.67 15.59 -4.83
N ALA A 107 2.83 15.99 -5.34
CA ALA A 107 3.27 17.37 -5.39
C ALA A 107 3.47 17.79 -6.84
N SER A 108 3.09 19.02 -7.16
CA SER A 108 3.31 19.62 -8.48
C SER A 108 4.03 20.95 -8.34
N GLN A 109 5.03 21.16 -9.18
CA GLN A 109 5.79 22.39 -9.26
C GLN A 109 5.86 22.86 -10.71
N LEU A 110 5.94 24.17 -10.91
CA LEU A 110 6.14 24.82 -12.20
C LEU A 110 7.45 25.58 -12.14
N THR A 111 8.33 25.35 -13.12
CA THR A 111 9.65 25.97 -13.20
C THR A 111 9.70 26.85 -14.45
N THR A 112 10.09 28.11 -14.27
CA THR A 112 10.49 29.04 -15.34
C THR A 112 12.02 29.00 -15.49
N ALA A 113 12.60 29.87 -16.31
CA ALA A 113 14.05 29.99 -16.41
C ALA A 113 14.69 30.47 -15.09
N GLU A 114 13.97 31.25 -14.29
CA GLU A 114 14.53 31.94 -13.12
C GLU A 114 14.09 31.31 -11.80
N ASN A 115 12.87 30.76 -11.74
CA ASN A 115 12.23 30.39 -10.48
C ASN A 115 11.47 29.07 -10.58
N THR A 116 11.37 28.37 -9.45
CA THR A 116 10.52 27.19 -9.28
C THR A 116 9.43 27.47 -8.25
N PHE A 117 8.19 27.27 -8.66
CA PHE A 117 7.00 27.51 -7.86
C PHE A 117 6.32 26.20 -7.49
N THR A 118 6.01 26.04 -6.20
CA THR A 118 5.14 24.96 -5.74
C THR A 118 3.69 25.33 -6.02
N VAL A 119 3.02 24.50 -6.82
CA VAL A 119 1.61 24.70 -7.20
C VAL A 119 0.67 24.11 -6.15
N GLY A 120 1.02 22.94 -5.63
CA GLY A 120 0.20 22.27 -4.62
C GLY A 120 0.78 20.95 -4.16
N VAL A 121 0.31 20.51 -3.01
CA VAL A 121 0.62 19.21 -2.43
C VAL A 121 -0.68 18.60 -1.93
N ALA A 122 -1.06 17.49 -2.53
CA ALA A 122 -2.33 16.84 -2.25
C ALA A 122 -2.13 15.37 -1.89
N GLU A 123 -3.06 14.85 -1.10
CA GLU A 123 -3.18 13.43 -0.86
C GLU A 123 -4.10 12.81 -1.92
N VAL A 124 -3.66 11.73 -2.53
CA VAL A 124 -4.37 11.04 -3.61
C VAL A 124 -4.76 9.62 -3.21
N ILE A 125 -5.75 9.05 -3.91
CA ILE A 125 -6.28 7.72 -3.61
C ILE A 125 -5.34 6.58 -4.03
N ASP A 126 -4.59 6.77 -5.12
CA ASP A 126 -3.70 5.79 -5.71
C ASP A 126 -2.64 6.49 -6.58
N GLY A 127 -1.69 5.69 -7.10
CA GLY A 127 -0.63 6.18 -7.97
C GLY A 127 -0.95 6.13 -9.47
N LYS A 128 -2.22 6.23 -9.87
CA LYS A 128 -2.60 6.19 -11.29
C LYS A 128 -2.43 7.54 -11.96
N ALA A 129 -2.06 7.52 -13.25
CA ALA A 129 -1.89 8.73 -14.05
C ALA A 129 -3.17 9.60 -14.10
N THR A 130 -4.34 8.99 -14.22
CA THR A 130 -5.63 9.70 -14.23
C THR A 130 -5.89 10.44 -12.92
N THR A 131 -5.52 9.85 -11.78
CA THR A 131 -5.63 10.46 -10.45
C THR A 131 -4.72 11.69 -10.35
N TYR A 132 -3.48 11.60 -10.83
CA TYR A 132 -2.55 12.73 -10.83
C TYR A 132 -3.02 13.88 -11.72
N VAL A 133 -3.52 13.59 -12.92
CA VAL A 133 -4.07 14.64 -13.82
C VAL A 133 -5.28 15.33 -13.18
N SER A 134 -6.21 14.55 -12.61
CA SER A 134 -7.35 15.11 -11.88
C SER A 134 -6.89 16.00 -10.72
N CYS A 135 -5.85 15.58 -10.00
CA CYS A 135 -5.29 16.34 -8.89
C CYS A 135 -4.69 17.67 -9.36
N VAL A 136 -3.87 17.68 -10.42
CA VAL A 136 -3.29 18.91 -10.97
C VAL A 136 -4.39 19.88 -11.41
N ASN A 137 -5.40 19.39 -12.13
CA ASN A 137 -6.53 20.21 -12.56
C ASN A 137 -7.26 20.81 -11.36
N GLU A 138 -7.55 20.00 -10.34
CA GLU A 138 -8.23 20.46 -9.14
C GLU A 138 -7.40 21.50 -8.37
N THR A 139 -6.09 21.30 -8.25
CA THR A 139 -5.19 22.26 -7.61
C THR A 139 -5.17 23.57 -8.39
N LEU A 140 -4.96 23.51 -9.71
CA LEU A 140 -4.93 24.69 -10.57
C LEU A 140 -6.25 25.44 -10.56
N THR A 141 -7.40 24.77 -10.58
CA THR A 141 -8.72 25.44 -10.51
C THR A 141 -8.89 26.31 -9.26
N ASN A 142 -8.21 25.99 -8.14
CA ASN A 142 -8.28 26.84 -6.95
C ASN A 142 -7.41 28.12 -7.08
N ILE A 143 -6.49 28.15 -8.04
CA ILE A 143 -5.53 29.24 -8.27
C ILE A 143 -5.96 30.08 -9.48
N CYS A 144 -6.21 29.43 -10.62
CA CYS A 144 -6.48 30.02 -11.92
C CYS A 144 -7.23 29.04 -12.85
N ASN A 145 -7.45 29.40 -14.13
CA ASN A 145 -7.97 28.44 -15.11
C ASN A 145 -6.88 27.40 -15.46
N PRO A 146 -7.11 26.09 -15.29
CA PRO A 146 -6.10 25.09 -15.64
C PRO A 146 -5.69 25.12 -17.12
N GLY A 147 -6.62 25.39 -18.04
CA GLY A 147 -6.36 25.38 -19.47
C GLY A 147 -5.34 26.44 -19.89
N THR A 148 -5.39 27.63 -19.30
CA THR A 148 -4.42 28.70 -19.61
C THR A 148 -3.01 28.37 -19.16
N VAL A 149 -2.85 27.67 -18.02
CA VAL A 149 -1.53 27.29 -17.52
C VAL A 149 -0.99 26.06 -18.22
N LEU A 150 -1.82 25.02 -18.39
CA LEU A 150 -1.40 23.77 -19.01
C LEU A 150 -0.98 23.95 -20.48
N ASN A 151 -1.58 24.90 -21.19
CA ASN A 151 -1.17 25.25 -22.56
C ASN A 151 0.21 25.94 -22.62
N LYS A 152 0.68 26.53 -21.52
CA LYS A 152 2.02 27.13 -21.39
C LYS A 152 3.07 26.12 -20.90
N VAL A 153 2.67 24.90 -20.54
CA VAL A 153 3.62 23.88 -20.10
C VAL A 153 4.29 23.27 -21.33
N SER A 154 5.53 23.69 -21.57
CA SER A 154 6.36 23.23 -22.70
C SER A 154 6.97 21.85 -22.46
N SER A 155 7.18 21.47 -21.20
CA SER A 155 7.76 20.17 -20.86
C SER A 155 7.23 19.62 -19.52
N TYR A 156 7.22 18.29 -19.41
CA TYR A 156 6.85 17.58 -18.18
C TYR A 156 8.04 16.74 -17.70
N MET A 157 8.43 16.92 -16.44
CA MET A 157 9.43 16.09 -15.78
C MET A 157 8.77 15.17 -14.76
N THR A 158 9.20 13.91 -14.71
CA THR A 158 8.80 12.93 -13.70
C THR A 158 10.03 12.22 -13.14
N ASP A 159 10.07 12.02 -11.83
CA ASP A 159 11.25 11.60 -11.07
C ASP A 159 11.73 10.14 -11.27
N ARG A 160 11.30 9.43 -12.32
CA ARG A 160 11.56 7.98 -12.41
C ARG A 160 13.00 7.55 -12.77
N SER A 161 13.98 8.44 -12.89
CA SER A 161 15.39 7.98 -12.99
C SER A 161 16.50 9.01 -12.73
N ALA A 162 16.34 10.30 -13.03
CA ALA A 162 17.49 11.21 -13.09
C ALA A 162 17.71 12.09 -11.84
N THR A 163 16.74 12.22 -10.94
CA THR A 163 16.77 13.19 -9.83
C THR A 163 17.16 12.60 -8.48
N GLU A 164 17.27 11.27 -8.37
CA GLU A 164 17.45 10.53 -7.10
C GLU A 164 18.64 11.01 -6.24
N GLN A 165 19.65 11.64 -6.84
CA GLN A 165 20.88 12.08 -6.16
C GLN A 165 20.75 13.46 -5.48
N LYS A 166 20.23 14.49 -6.18
CA LYS A 166 19.92 15.80 -5.57
C LYS A 166 18.68 15.76 -4.66
N TRP A 167 17.81 14.78 -4.92
CA TRP A 167 16.55 14.61 -4.21
C TRP A 167 16.71 14.01 -2.81
N ARG A 168 17.77 13.24 -2.52
CA ARG A 168 18.07 12.77 -1.14
C ARG A 168 18.29 13.94 -0.17
N GLU A 169 18.91 15.04 -0.61
CA GLU A 169 19.16 16.22 0.24
C GLU A 169 17.88 17.04 0.49
N TYR A 170 17.03 17.19 -0.53
CA TYR A 170 15.73 17.87 -0.39
C TYR A 170 14.70 17.03 0.38
N LEU A 171 14.81 15.71 0.27
CA LEU A 171 13.90 14.75 0.87
C LEU A 171 14.17 14.60 2.36
N VAL A 172 15.38 14.81 2.88
CA VAL A 172 15.57 14.93 4.33
C VAL A 172 14.71 16.10 4.87
N LYS A 173 14.68 17.25 4.18
CA LYS A 173 13.87 18.42 4.58
C LYS A 173 12.36 18.21 4.42
N LEU A 174 11.91 17.58 3.34
CA LEU A 174 10.49 17.27 3.11
C LEU A 174 10.01 16.10 3.97
N THR A 175 10.81 15.04 4.17
CA THR A 175 10.48 13.86 4.97
C THR A 175 10.37 14.19 6.45
N LEU A 176 11.18 15.12 6.96
CA LEU A 176 11.00 15.73 8.28
C LEU A 176 9.59 16.35 8.39
N ASN A 177 9.18 17.19 7.43
CA ASN A 177 7.84 17.79 7.43
C ASN A 177 6.69 16.77 7.21
N LEU A 178 6.89 15.76 6.37
CA LEU A 178 5.90 14.71 6.09
C LEU A 178 5.76 13.72 7.26
N ASN A 179 6.76 13.58 8.14
CA ASN A 179 6.62 12.78 9.37
C ASN A 179 5.67 13.47 10.37
N VAL A 180 5.58 14.80 10.32
CA VAL A 180 4.65 15.62 11.13
C VAL A 180 3.21 15.56 10.62
N LEU A 181 2.97 15.16 9.36
CA LEU A 181 1.63 15.18 8.71
C LEU A 181 0.53 14.40 9.44
N HIS A 182 0.87 13.42 10.28
CA HIS A 182 -0.16 12.71 11.05
C HIS A 182 -0.82 13.60 12.11
N THR A 183 -0.18 14.72 12.43
CA THR A 183 -0.59 15.59 13.55
C THR A 183 -0.93 17.02 13.12
N VAL A 184 -0.57 17.39 11.89
CA VAL A 184 -0.85 18.71 11.28
C VAL A 184 -1.69 18.49 10.02
N PRO A 185 -2.82 19.21 9.85
CA PRO A 185 -3.64 19.09 8.66
C PRO A 185 -2.82 19.34 7.38
N LEU A 186 -3.03 18.51 6.35
CA LEU A 186 -2.29 18.62 5.08
C LEU A 186 -2.33 20.04 4.50
N ARG A 187 -3.48 20.72 4.56
CA ARG A 187 -3.64 22.11 4.10
C ARG A 187 -2.66 23.08 4.77
N THR A 188 -2.32 22.85 6.04
CA THR A 188 -1.39 23.71 6.79
C THR A 188 0.03 23.49 6.30
N VAL A 189 0.41 22.24 6.01
CA VAL A 189 1.70 21.91 5.42
C VAL A 189 1.80 22.46 4.00
N GLU A 190 0.78 22.26 3.18
CA GLU A 190 0.68 22.81 1.84
C GLU A 190 0.82 24.34 1.85
N SER A 191 0.04 25.04 2.68
CA SER A 191 0.09 26.51 2.76
C SER A 191 1.48 27.04 3.14
N LYS A 192 2.14 26.40 4.11
CA LYS A 192 3.52 26.75 4.50
C LYS A 192 4.51 26.48 3.37
N LEU A 193 4.38 25.35 2.67
CA LEU A 193 5.23 25.01 1.52
C LEU A 193 5.05 26.01 0.39
N LEU A 194 3.81 26.36 0.03
CA LEU A 194 3.52 27.36 -1.01
C LEU A 194 4.14 28.70 -0.66
N TYR A 195 3.86 29.22 0.54
CA TYR A 195 4.36 30.53 0.95
C TYR A 195 5.89 30.60 0.99
N LYS A 196 6.54 29.56 1.54
CA LYS A 196 8.01 29.48 1.63
C LYS A 196 8.66 29.29 0.26
N ASN A 197 8.24 28.27 -0.50
CA ASN A 197 8.91 27.90 -1.74
C ASN A 197 8.68 28.93 -2.85
N ASN A 198 7.52 29.60 -2.84
CA ASN A 198 7.20 30.62 -3.84
C ASN A 198 7.77 32.00 -3.46
N LYS A 199 8.56 32.12 -2.40
CA LYS A 199 9.10 33.40 -1.91
C LYS A 199 8.01 34.47 -1.73
N THR A 200 6.82 34.06 -1.27
CA THR A 200 5.65 34.93 -1.19
C THR A 200 5.87 36.13 -0.26
N ALA A 201 6.74 36.00 0.75
CA ALA A 201 7.11 37.12 1.61
C ALA A 201 7.86 38.23 0.85
N GLU A 202 8.78 37.87 -0.04
CA GLU A 202 9.54 38.83 -0.86
C GLU A 202 8.59 39.56 -1.82
N TRP A 203 7.78 38.80 -2.57
CA TRP A 203 6.73 39.35 -3.43
C TRP A 203 5.78 40.28 -2.68
N LEU A 204 5.33 39.90 -1.48
CA LEU A 204 4.43 40.73 -0.70
C LEU A 204 5.12 42.02 -0.23
N ASN A 205 6.41 41.98 0.07
CA ASN A 205 7.17 43.16 0.50
C ASN A 205 7.37 44.19 -0.62
N GLU A 206 7.43 43.75 -1.88
CA GLU A 206 7.53 44.61 -3.06
C GLU A 206 6.23 45.37 -3.38
N LYS A 207 5.09 44.90 -2.87
CA LYS A 207 3.79 45.56 -3.07
C LYS A 207 3.69 46.86 -2.27
N LYS A 208 2.85 47.78 -2.73
CA LYS A 208 2.50 48.99 -1.97
C LYS A 208 1.69 48.60 -0.72
N GLU A 209 1.80 49.39 0.35
CA GLU A 209 1.15 49.05 1.63
C GLU A 209 -0.38 48.88 1.52
N SER A 210 -1.03 49.73 0.70
CA SER A 210 -2.46 49.61 0.41
C SER A 210 -2.81 48.30 -0.32
N GLU A 211 -1.95 47.85 -1.23
CA GLU A 211 -2.11 46.59 -1.98
C GLU A 211 -1.86 45.38 -1.08
N LYS A 212 -0.84 45.42 -0.22
CA LYS A 212 -0.60 44.37 0.80
C LYS A 212 -1.83 44.18 1.67
N GLY A 213 -2.38 45.28 2.20
CA GLY A 213 -3.61 45.26 2.98
C GLY A 213 -4.78 44.66 2.21
N HIS A 214 -4.92 44.96 0.92
CA HIS A 214 -5.97 44.37 0.08
C HIS A 214 -5.79 42.85 -0.11
N ILE A 215 -4.58 42.38 -0.43
CA ILE A 215 -4.25 40.97 -0.63
C ILE A 215 -4.53 40.15 0.64
N ILE A 216 -4.06 40.65 1.79
CA ILE A 216 -4.26 40.00 3.09
C ILE A 216 -5.75 39.97 3.46
N ASN A 217 -6.45 41.10 3.35
CA ASN A 217 -7.89 41.15 3.67
C ASN A 217 -8.72 40.23 2.77
N LYS A 218 -8.36 40.11 1.48
CA LYS A 218 -8.98 39.16 0.57
C LYS A 218 -8.74 37.72 1.03
N ALA A 219 -7.51 37.37 1.41
CA ALA A 219 -7.20 36.04 1.95
C ALA A 219 -7.99 35.72 3.23
N VAL A 220 -8.09 36.68 4.16
CA VAL A 220 -8.90 36.55 5.40
C VAL A 220 -10.37 36.30 5.08
N ARG A 221 -10.97 37.08 4.17
CA ARG A 221 -12.38 36.93 3.78
C ARG A 221 -12.66 35.58 3.10
N SER A 222 -11.73 35.08 2.28
CA SER A 222 -11.88 33.81 1.57
C SER A 222 -11.51 32.57 2.42
N ASN A 223 -10.94 32.76 3.62
CA ASN A 223 -10.44 31.66 4.44
C ASN A 223 -11.54 30.66 4.85
N ALA A 224 -12.73 31.16 5.21
CA ALA A 224 -13.84 30.31 5.62
C ALA A 224 -14.28 29.34 4.50
N GLU A 225 -14.42 29.86 3.28
CA GLU A 225 -14.75 29.05 2.10
C GLU A 225 -13.65 28.03 1.79
N PHE A 226 -12.38 28.46 1.82
CA PHE A 226 -11.24 27.59 1.59
C PHE A 226 -11.18 26.42 2.59
N ILE A 227 -11.39 26.69 3.89
CA ILE A 227 -11.43 25.66 4.93
C ILE A 227 -12.58 24.67 4.69
N ASN A 228 -13.77 25.17 4.31
CA ASN A 228 -14.92 24.32 4.03
C ASN A 228 -14.67 23.43 2.81
N ASN A 229 -14.17 24.00 1.71
CA ASN A 229 -13.81 23.25 0.51
C ASN A 229 -12.74 22.19 0.82
N SER A 230 -11.72 22.51 1.62
CA SER A 230 -10.70 21.56 2.06
C SER A 230 -11.30 20.39 2.86
N LYS A 231 -12.24 20.65 3.79
CA LYS A 231 -12.96 19.61 4.54
C LYS A 231 -13.79 18.71 3.63
N LEU A 232 -14.50 19.29 2.65
CA LEU A 232 -15.28 18.54 1.66
C LEU A 232 -14.39 17.63 0.81
N LYS A 233 -13.24 18.14 0.33
CA LYS A 233 -12.24 17.36 -0.41
C LYS A 233 -11.73 16.19 0.43
N GLN A 234 -11.39 16.43 1.69
CA GLN A 234 -10.92 15.37 2.60
C GLN A 234 -11.97 14.28 2.83
N LYS A 235 -13.26 14.66 3.01
CA LYS A 235 -14.37 13.70 3.12
C LYS A 235 -14.54 12.88 1.85
N LYS A 236 -14.48 13.51 0.67
CA LYS A 236 -14.56 12.83 -0.64
C LYS A 236 -13.39 11.86 -0.83
N LEU A 237 -12.18 12.28 -0.48
CA LEU A 237 -10.98 11.43 -0.53
C LEU A 237 -11.14 10.19 0.36
N HIS A 238 -11.58 10.38 1.60
CA HIS A 238 -11.83 9.26 2.53
C HIS A 238 -12.88 8.28 1.99
N LYS A 239 -14.01 8.78 1.48
CA LYS A 239 -15.05 7.95 0.84
C LYS A 239 -14.50 7.14 -0.34
N ASN A 240 -13.66 7.77 -1.17
CA ASN A 240 -13.05 7.08 -2.31
C ASN A 240 -12.02 6.03 -1.87
N LYS A 241 -11.25 6.28 -0.81
CA LYS A 241 -10.33 5.29 -0.24
C LYS A 241 -11.06 4.06 0.26
N ILE A 242 -12.17 4.23 0.98
CA ILE A 242 -13.01 3.12 1.44
C ILE A 242 -13.47 2.28 0.25
N LYS A 243 -14.01 2.92 -0.80
CA LYS A 243 -14.42 2.21 -2.03
C LYS A 243 -13.29 1.41 -2.67
N VAL A 244 -12.09 1.98 -2.78
CA VAL A 244 -10.91 1.29 -3.33
C VAL A 244 -10.52 0.08 -2.46
N ILE A 245 -10.61 0.21 -1.13
CA ILE A 245 -10.33 -0.90 -0.21
C ILE A 245 -11.39 -2.01 -0.36
N GLU A 246 -12.66 -1.66 -0.44
CA GLU A 246 -13.76 -2.61 -0.66
C GLU A 246 -13.61 -3.35 -2.00
N GLU A 247 -13.28 -2.64 -3.08
CA GLU A 247 -13.02 -3.24 -4.38
C GLU A 247 -11.83 -4.21 -4.34
N ARG A 248 -10.73 -3.82 -3.67
CA ARG A 248 -9.58 -4.72 -3.46
C ARG A 248 -9.96 -5.95 -2.65
N HIS A 249 -10.77 -5.79 -1.61
CA HIS A 249 -11.26 -6.91 -0.81
C HIS A 249 -12.14 -7.84 -1.66
N LYS A 250 -13.08 -7.31 -2.45
CA LYS A 250 -13.93 -8.07 -3.38
C LYS A 250 -13.11 -8.85 -4.42
N VAL A 251 -12.03 -8.27 -4.94
CA VAL A 251 -11.14 -8.97 -5.89
C VAL A 251 -10.37 -10.08 -5.18
N LYS A 252 -9.88 -9.82 -3.96
CA LYS A 252 -9.17 -10.81 -3.13
C LYS A 252 -10.10 -11.99 -2.80
N THR A 253 -11.31 -11.75 -2.30
CA THR A 253 -12.27 -12.80 -1.97
C THR A 253 -12.69 -13.60 -3.19
N LYS A 254 -12.96 -12.96 -4.34
CA LYS A 254 -13.22 -13.68 -5.62
C LYS A 254 -12.04 -14.55 -6.05
N ARG A 255 -10.79 -14.11 -5.82
CA ARG A 255 -9.60 -14.90 -6.14
C ARG A 255 -9.44 -16.08 -5.20
N GLU A 256 -9.70 -15.89 -3.90
CA GLU A 256 -9.68 -16.95 -2.89
C GLU A 256 -10.79 -17.97 -3.12
N GLU A 257 -11.99 -17.52 -3.48
CA GLU A 257 -13.11 -18.40 -3.82
C GLU A 257 -12.81 -19.25 -5.05
N LYS A 258 -12.24 -18.66 -6.12
CA LYS A 258 -11.80 -19.42 -7.29
C LYS A 258 -10.73 -20.47 -6.93
N LYS A 259 -9.80 -20.13 -6.02
CA LYS A 259 -8.81 -21.10 -5.52
C LYS A 259 -9.48 -22.21 -4.71
N ARG A 260 -10.45 -21.88 -3.86
CA ARG A 260 -11.22 -22.85 -3.07
C ARG A 260 -11.98 -23.80 -3.97
N GLN A 261 -12.73 -23.28 -4.95
CA GLN A 261 -13.45 -24.08 -5.94
C GLN A 261 -12.52 -24.99 -6.74
N TYR A 262 -11.35 -24.47 -7.15
CA TYR A 262 -10.33 -25.27 -7.82
C TYR A 262 -9.82 -26.42 -6.93
N LYS A 263 -9.54 -26.17 -5.65
CA LYS A 263 -9.12 -27.20 -4.69
C LYS A 263 -10.22 -28.24 -4.44
N CYS A 264 -11.46 -27.82 -4.27
CA CYS A 264 -12.59 -28.74 -4.12
C CYS A 264 -12.77 -29.63 -5.35
N LYS A 265 -12.63 -29.06 -6.56
CA LYS A 265 -12.67 -29.85 -7.81
C LYS A 265 -11.53 -30.86 -7.84
N MET A 266 -10.30 -30.43 -7.54
CA MET A 266 -9.14 -31.30 -7.49
C MET A 266 -9.32 -32.44 -6.48
N LEU A 267 -9.89 -32.18 -5.30
CA LEU A 267 -10.16 -33.23 -4.31
C LEU A 267 -11.19 -34.24 -4.80
N LYS A 268 -12.27 -33.81 -5.47
CA LYS A 268 -13.25 -34.72 -6.07
C LYS A 268 -12.64 -35.60 -7.17
N ASP A 269 -11.77 -35.01 -8.00
CA ASP A 269 -11.03 -35.76 -9.01
C ASP A 269 -10.14 -36.83 -8.34
N LEU A 270 -9.52 -36.51 -7.20
CA LEU A 270 -8.69 -37.45 -6.43
C LEU A 270 -9.50 -38.53 -5.70
N GLU A 271 -10.69 -38.21 -5.19
CA GLU A 271 -11.60 -39.22 -4.62
C GLU A 271 -11.97 -40.26 -5.68
N THR A 272 -12.11 -39.83 -6.93
CA THR A 272 -12.45 -40.72 -8.05
C THR A 272 -11.24 -41.55 -8.52
N ILE A 273 -10.05 -40.95 -8.60
CA ILE A 273 -8.85 -41.58 -9.19
C ILE A 273 -7.99 -42.32 -8.14
N GLY A 274 -8.09 -41.94 -6.88
CA GLY A 274 -7.16 -42.33 -5.81
C GLY A 274 -5.87 -41.51 -5.82
N ILE A 275 -5.05 -41.64 -4.76
CA ILE A 275 -3.74 -40.99 -4.65
C ILE A 275 -2.65 -41.98 -5.07
N TRP A 276 -1.78 -41.58 -6.00
CA TRP A 276 -0.70 -42.44 -6.47
C TRP A 276 0.59 -42.11 -5.73
N LYS A 277 1.02 -42.99 -4.83
CA LYS A 277 2.14 -42.72 -3.90
C LYS A 277 3.51 -43.14 -4.42
N ASN A 278 3.57 -44.00 -5.43
CA ASN A 278 4.82 -44.50 -5.99
C ASN A 278 4.65 -44.90 -7.47
N GLU A 279 5.78 -45.12 -8.14
CA GLU A 279 5.84 -45.47 -9.57
C GLU A 279 4.97 -46.68 -9.94
N LYS A 280 5.03 -47.77 -9.16
CA LYS A 280 4.22 -48.97 -9.42
C LYS A 280 2.72 -48.67 -9.40
N ILE A 281 2.26 -47.90 -8.40
CA ILE A 281 0.85 -47.48 -8.30
C ILE A 281 0.45 -46.56 -9.47
N ILE A 282 1.37 -45.71 -9.95
CA ILE A 282 1.13 -44.88 -11.14
C ILE A 282 0.92 -45.78 -12.36
N GLU A 283 1.83 -46.72 -12.62
CA GLU A 283 1.76 -47.63 -13.77
C GLU A 283 0.50 -48.50 -13.73
N GLU A 284 0.19 -49.10 -12.58
CA GLU A 284 -1.00 -49.93 -12.40
C GLU A 284 -2.30 -49.14 -12.65
N ASN A 285 -2.44 -47.96 -12.04
CA ASN A 285 -3.67 -47.18 -12.17
C ASN A 285 -3.81 -46.49 -13.53
N THR A 286 -2.70 -46.06 -14.14
CA THR A 286 -2.72 -45.57 -15.53
C THR A 286 -3.02 -46.70 -16.52
N GLY A 287 -2.63 -47.94 -16.22
CA GLY A 287 -2.98 -49.13 -16.99
C GLY A 287 -4.47 -49.45 -16.97
N LYS A 288 -5.14 -49.26 -15.83
CA LYS A 288 -6.59 -49.52 -15.64
C LYS A 288 -7.49 -48.56 -16.42
N ILE A 289 -7.04 -47.33 -16.69
CA ILE A 289 -7.82 -46.33 -17.42
C ILE A 289 -7.85 -46.68 -18.92
N ARG A 290 -9.03 -46.78 -19.53
CA ARG A 290 -9.16 -47.24 -20.93
C ARG A 290 -8.80 -46.17 -21.95
N THR A 291 -9.25 -44.93 -21.76
CA THR A 291 -9.10 -43.89 -22.78
C THR A 291 -7.84 -43.06 -22.56
N LYS A 292 -7.18 -42.65 -23.65
CA LYS A 292 -5.99 -41.78 -23.59
C LYS A 292 -6.30 -40.44 -22.93
N ILE A 293 -7.50 -39.90 -23.20
CA ILE A 293 -7.94 -38.60 -22.66
C ILE A 293 -8.05 -38.69 -21.14
N ASP A 294 -8.71 -39.72 -20.60
CA ASP A 294 -8.87 -39.89 -19.15
C ASP A 294 -7.53 -40.15 -18.46
N LYS A 295 -6.60 -40.88 -19.11
CA LYS A 295 -5.22 -41.05 -18.59
C LYS A 295 -4.52 -39.71 -18.41
N VAL A 296 -4.56 -38.88 -19.46
CA VAL A 296 -3.94 -37.55 -19.43
C VAL A 296 -4.60 -36.67 -18.37
N MET A 297 -5.94 -36.69 -18.25
CA MET A 297 -6.63 -35.93 -17.21
C MET A 297 -6.24 -36.39 -15.81
N ALA A 298 -6.21 -37.71 -15.56
CA ALA A 298 -5.82 -38.27 -14.28
C ALA A 298 -4.38 -37.90 -13.90
N LEU A 299 -3.43 -38.04 -14.83
CA LEU A 299 -2.03 -37.63 -14.62
C LEU A 299 -1.91 -36.12 -14.33
N LYS A 300 -2.61 -35.27 -15.10
CA LYS A 300 -2.63 -33.82 -14.84
C LYS A 300 -3.18 -33.50 -13.45
N SER A 301 -4.21 -34.21 -12.99
CA SER A 301 -4.77 -34.05 -11.64
C SER A 301 -3.78 -34.47 -10.55
N GLN A 302 -3.10 -35.60 -10.69
CA GLN A 302 -2.04 -36.03 -9.75
C GLN A 302 -0.88 -35.02 -9.70
N ILE A 303 -0.39 -34.56 -10.86
CA ILE A 303 0.69 -33.57 -10.93
C ILE A 303 0.27 -32.24 -10.25
N ASN A 304 -0.95 -31.77 -10.49
CA ASN A 304 -1.46 -30.56 -9.84
C ASN A 304 -1.55 -30.72 -8.31
N MET A 305 -1.95 -31.89 -7.83
CA MET A 305 -1.99 -32.18 -6.39
C MET A 305 -0.59 -32.17 -5.76
N VAL A 306 0.38 -32.86 -6.37
CA VAL A 306 1.77 -32.88 -5.87
C VAL A 306 2.37 -31.47 -5.92
N LYS A 307 2.07 -30.69 -6.95
CA LYS A 307 2.47 -29.27 -7.08
C LYS A 307 1.96 -28.39 -5.94
N GLU A 308 0.77 -28.63 -5.40
CA GLU A 308 0.25 -27.86 -4.26
C GLU A 308 0.95 -28.22 -2.93
N HIS A 309 1.56 -29.41 -2.83
CA HIS A 309 2.23 -29.89 -1.62
C HIS A 309 3.74 -29.64 -1.61
N ILE A 310 4.37 -29.55 -2.79
CA ILE A 310 5.81 -29.34 -2.93
C ILE A 310 6.13 -27.91 -3.33
N ASN A 311 7.03 -27.26 -2.59
CA ASN A 311 7.63 -26.00 -3.01
C ASN A 311 8.76 -26.25 -4.02
N LEU A 312 8.43 -26.27 -5.31
CA LEU A 312 9.38 -26.56 -6.37
C LEU A 312 10.35 -25.39 -6.60
N GLY A 313 11.64 -25.66 -6.47
CA GLY A 313 12.69 -24.73 -6.90
C GLY A 313 12.58 -24.37 -8.38
N HIS A 314 13.19 -23.25 -8.78
CA HIS A 314 13.13 -22.75 -10.16
C HIS A 314 13.53 -23.79 -11.21
N ASN A 315 14.49 -24.67 -10.89
CA ASN A 315 15.00 -25.71 -11.78
C ASN A 315 13.96 -26.80 -12.10
N ASN A 316 13.03 -27.07 -11.17
CA ASN A 316 12.07 -28.17 -11.28
C ASN A 316 10.68 -27.71 -11.74
N LYS A 317 10.50 -26.41 -12.05
CA LYS A 317 9.21 -25.87 -12.50
C LYS A 317 8.67 -26.54 -13.77
N HIS A 318 9.58 -27.03 -14.63
CA HIS A 318 9.23 -27.70 -15.88
C HIS A 318 8.44 -29.01 -15.65
N LEU A 319 8.64 -29.70 -14.53
CA LEU A 319 7.93 -30.94 -14.17
C LEU A 319 6.42 -30.74 -13.96
N THR A 320 5.99 -29.50 -13.73
CA THR A 320 4.56 -29.15 -13.54
C THR A 320 3.92 -28.53 -14.78
N GLN A 321 4.64 -28.50 -15.90
CA GLN A 321 4.14 -27.99 -17.16
C GLN A 321 3.47 -29.13 -17.94
N PHE A 322 2.34 -28.83 -18.58
CA PHE A 322 1.60 -29.78 -19.40
C PHE A 322 1.91 -29.63 -20.89
N SER A 323 2.78 -28.68 -21.25
CA SER A 323 3.22 -28.45 -22.61
C SER A 323 4.60 -27.82 -22.64
N LYS A 324 5.35 -28.09 -23.70
CA LYS A 324 6.69 -27.53 -23.95
C LYS A 324 6.73 -26.99 -25.37
N LYS A 325 7.07 -25.71 -25.50
CA LYS A 325 7.11 -24.99 -26.81
C LYS A 325 5.80 -25.14 -27.62
N GLY A 326 4.66 -25.08 -26.93
CA GLY A 326 3.33 -25.18 -27.55
C GLY A 326 2.86 -26.59 -27.91
N LYS A 327 3.69 -27.63 -27.71
CA LYS A 327 3.28 -29.03 -27.84
C LYS A 327 2.87 -29.58 -26.49
N GLU A 328 1.67 -30.17 -26.40
CA GLU A 328 1.23 -30.87 -25.19
C GLU A 328 2.11 -32.09 -24.92
N HIS A 329 2.41 -32.34 -23.64
CA HIS A 329 3.11 -33.54 -23.20
C HIS A 329 2.23 -34.77 -23.46
N ASP A 330 2.86 -35.85 -23.91
CA ASP A 330 2.15 -37.11 -24.09
C ASP A 330 1.96 -37.85 -22.75
N THR A 331 1.33 -39.02 -22.78
CA THR A 331 1.09 -39.80 -21.55
C THR A 331 2.39 -40.23 -20.88
N LYS A 332 3.44 -40.52 -21.66
CA LYS A 332 4.73 -40.98 -21.14
C LYS A 332 5.45 -39.82 -20.45
N ASP A 333 5.53 -38.67 -21.11
CA ASP A 333 6.10 -37.43 -20.54
C ASP A 333 5.44 -37.08 -19.20
N LEU A 334 4.11 -37.22 -19.08
CA LEU A 334 3.38 -36.92 -17.85
C LEU A 334 3.62 -37.95 -16.74
N VAL A 335 3.78 -39.23 -17.07
CA VAL A 335 4.17 -40.27 -16.10
C VAL A 335 5.58 -39.98 -15.56
N ASP A 336 6.55 -39.74 -16.44
CA ASP A 336 7.94 -39.44 -16.06
C ASP A 336 8.01 -38.20 -15.15
N ASN A 337 7.26 -37.15 -15.50
CA ASN A 337 7.16 -35.95 -14.67
C ASN A 337 6.56 -36.24 -13.29
N LEU A 338 5.49 -37.05 -13.21
CA LEU A 338 4.85 -37.38 -11.95
C LEU A 338 5.75 -38.25 -11.06
N VAL A 339 6.42 -39.26 -11.62
CA VAL A 339 7.39 -40.09 -10.89
C VAL A 339 8.50 -39.23 -10.30
N CYS A 340 9.07 -38.31 -11.10
CA CYS A 340 10.11 -37.39 -10.63
C CYS A 340 9.59 -36.49 -9.49
N LEU A 341 8.37 -35.97 -9.60
CA LEU A 341 7.75 -35.16 -8.56
C LEU A 341 7.51 -35.94 -7.26
N ILE A 342 7.06 -37.19 -7.33
CA ILE A 342 6.87 -38.05 -6.15
C ILE A 342 8.22 -38.35 -5.48
N ASN A 343 9.26 -38.65 -6.25
CA ASN A 343 10.59 -38.89 -5.68
C ASN A 343 11.11 -37.64 -4.96
N LEU A 344 10.94 -36.45 -5.56
CA LEU A 344 11.25 -35.18 -4.90
C LEU A 344 10.42 -34.95 -3.62
N MET A 345 9.16 -35.42 -3.60
CA MET A 345 8.32 -35.37 -2.40
C MET A 345 8.90 -36.23 -1.28
N ASN A 346 9.20 -37.49 -1.62
CA ASN A 346 9.73 -38.48 -0.68
C ASN A 346 11.10 -38.04 -0.14
N ASP A 347 11.96 -37.48 -1.00
CA ASP A 347 13.26 -36.94 -0.59
C ASP A 347 13.12 -35.73 0.34
N SER A 348 12.14 -34.86 0.07
CA SER A 348 11.83 -33.70 0.91
C SER A 348 11.28 -34.12 2.28
N GLU A 349 10.42 -35.13 2.34
CA GLU A 349 9.91 -35.68 3.60
C GLU A 349 11.01 -36.38 4.39
N ASN A 350 11.84 -37.19 3.73
CA ASN A 350 12.98 -37.85 4.37
C ASN A 350 14.03 -36.84 4.86
N GLY A 351 14.28 -35.76 4.12
CA GLY A 351 15.21 -34.69 4.50
C GLY A 351 14.69 -33.87 5.68
N LYS A 352 13.41 -33.47 5.65
CA LYS A 352 12.77 -32.75 6.76
C LYS A 352 12.71 -33.58 8.02
N ASN A 353 12.46 -34.89 7.91
CA ASN A 353 12.46 -35.77 9.08
C ASN A 353 13.86 -35.83 9.71
N LYS A 354 14.93 -35.88 8.91
CA LYS A 354 16.30 -35.84 9.44
C LYS A 354 16.65 -34.52 10.10
N GLU A 355 16.30 -33.39 9.49
CA GLU A 355 16.53 -32.07 10.11
C GLU A 355 15.67 -31.85 11.36
N THR A 356 14.41 -32.30 11.33
CA THR A 356 13.49 -32.18 12.46
C THR A 356 13.91 -33.13 13.58
N GLU A 357 14.33 -34.36 13.28
CA GLU A 357 14.89 -35.29 14.27
C GLU A 357 16.20 -34.77 14.83
N ALA A 358 17.10 -34.24 14.00
CA ALA A 358 18.34 -33.62 14.47
C ALA A 358 18.05 -32.42 15.36
N LEU A 359 17.07 -31.59 15.00
CA LEU A 359 16.63 -30.46 15.81
C LEU A 359 15.96 -30.92 17.12
N ILE A 360 15.09 -31.94 17.09
CA ILE A 360 14.46 -32.52 18.28
C ILE A 360 15.52 -33.12 19.20
N MET A 361 16.51 -33.84 18.65
CA MET A 361 17.63 -34.39 19.42
C MET A 361 18.50 -33.27 19.99
N THR A 362 18.75 -32.20 19.23
CA THR A 362 19.47 -31.01 19.70
C THR A 362 18.69 -30.32 20.83
N ILE A 363 17.38 -30.14 20.68
CA ILE A 363 16.51 -29.57 21.73
C ILE A 363 16.50 -30.46 22.97
N ARG A 364 16.44 -31.78 22.80
CA ARG A 364 16.40 -32.75 23.90
C ARG A 364 17.70 -32.77 24.69
N ASN A 365 18.84 -32.70 24.00
CA ASN A 365 20.16 -32.76 24.62
C ASN A 365 20.67 -31.39 25.08
N GLN A 366 20.23 -30.31 24.42
CA GLN A 366 20.63 -28.94 24.70
C GLN A 366 19.46 -27.97 24.40
N PRO A 367 18.48 -27.85 25.31
CA PRO A 367 17.31 -27.00 25.09
C PRO A 367 17.68 -25.52 24.88
N SER A 368 18.81 -25.05 25.44
CA SER A 368 19.31 -23.70 25.22
C SER A 368 19.68 -23.40 23.76
N GLY A 369 19.86 -24.42 22.91
CA GLY A 369 20.20 -24.24 21.49
C GLY A 369 19.12 -23.59 20.63
N ILE A 370 17.86 -23.51 21.11
CA ILE A 370 16.78 -22.79 20.41
C ILE A 370 16.62 -21.34 20.84
N VAL A 371 17.36 -20.88 21.85
CA VAL A 371 17.36 -19.47 22.26
C VAL A 371 17.80 -18.59 21.09
N GLY A 372 17.02 -17.55 20.80
CA GLY A 372 17.21 -16.66 19.65
C GLY A 372 16.61 -17.16 18.33
N LYS A 373 16.08 -18.38 18.26
CA LYS A 373 15.42 -18.91 17.05
C LYS A 373 13.95 -18.47 16.98
N CYS A 374 13.44 -18.40 15.75
CA CYS A 374 12.03 -18.18 15.48
C CYS A 374 11.26 -19.50 15.59
N VAL A 375 10.10 -19.47 16.23
CA VAL A 375 9.25 -20.65 16.47
C VAL A 375 7.82 -20.39 16.01
N SER A 376 7.13 -21.45 15.61
CA SER A 376 5.70 -21.47 15.36
C SER A 376 5.06 -22.35 16.43
N HIS A 377 4.45 -21.71 17.43
CA HIS A 377 3.82 -22.40 18.55
C HIS A 377 2.35 -22.65 18.22
N THR A 378 1.92 -23.90 18.27
CA THR A 378 0.55 -24.33 17.95
C THR A 378 -0.13 -24.83 19.22
N TRP A 379 -1.25 -24.19 19.58
CA TRP A 379 -2.21 -24.65 20.58
C TRP A 379 -3.35 -25.39 19.88
N SER A 380 -4.30 -25.92 20.66
CA SER A 380 -5.47 -26.63 20.14
C SER A 380 -6.31 -25.81 19.15
N ASP A 381 -6.31 -24.49 19.28
CA ASP A 381 -7.20 -23.55 18.59
C ASP A 381 -6.48 -22.51 17.70
N GLN A 382 -5.17 -22.27 17.91
CA GLN A 382 -4.42 -21.27 17.18
C GLN A 382 -2.93 -21.63 17.00
N THR A 383 -2.32 -21.09 15.95
CA THR A 383 -0.87 -21.11 15.76
C THR A 383 -0.34 -19.68 15.78
N ARG A 384 0.61 -19.38 16.68
CA ARG A 384 1.29 -18.08 16.75
C ARG A 384 2.76 -18.21 16.42
N ARG A 385 3.33 -17.18 15.82
CA ARG A 385 4.75 -17.13 15.52
C ARG A 385 5.48 -16.18 16.47
N GLY A 386 6.65 -16.57 16.93
CA GLY A 386 7.44 -15.81 17.90
C GLY A 386 8.93 -16.12 17.86
N LYS A 387 9.69 -15.53 18.79
CA LYS A 387 11.13 -15.73 18.96
C LYS A 387 11.41 -16.14 20.41
N VAL A 388 12.20 -17.19 20.59
CA VAL A 388 12.66 -17.64 21.92
C VAL A 388 13.71 -16.64 22.42
N LEU A 389 13.52 -16.08 23.61
CA LEU A 389 14.37 -15.06 24.21
C LEU A 389 15.38 -15.65 25.19
N SER A 390 14.94 -16.56 26.06
CA SER A 390 15.77 -17.17 27.11
C SER A 390 15.28 -18.58 27.45
N PHE A 391 16.12 -19.36 28.14
CA PHE A 391 15.80 -20.68 28.67
C PHE A 391 16.35 -20.78 30.10
N ASN A 392 15.48 -20.76 31.10
CA ASN A 392 15.82 -20.81 32.53
C ASN A 392 14.94 -21.85 33.21
N ASP A 393 15.49 -22.65 34.13
CA ASP A 393 14.71 -23.60 34.95
C ASP A 393 13.76 -24.54 34.18
N ARG A 394 14.19 -25.00 32.99
CA ARG A 394 13.40 -25.84 32.06
C ARG A 394 12.24 -25.12 31.38
N GLU A 395 12.24 -23.79 31.38
CA GLU A 395 11.20 -22.94 30.83
C GLU A 395 11.75 -22.03 29.72
N PHE A 396 10.98 -21.87 28.65
CA PHE A 396 11.31 -20.96 27.54
C PHE A 396 10.54 -19.65 27.65
N GLU A 397 11.25 -18.53 27.55
CA GLU A 397 10.64 -17.21 27.37
C GLU A 397 10.47 -16.94 25.86
N ILE A 398 9.24 -16.64 25.39
CA ILE A 398 8.95 -16.45 23.96
C ILE A 398 8.20 -15.15 23.73
N ARG A 399 8.64 -14.35 22.75
CA ARG A 399 7.95 -13.14 22.27
C ARG A 399 7.22 -13.40 20.96
N TYR A 400 5.91 -13.22 20.93
CA TYR A 400 5.08 -13.39 19.73
C TYR A 400 5.01 -12.11 18.89
N TRP A 401 4.88 -12.24 17.56
CA TRP A 401 4.77 -11.08 16.66
C TRP A 401 3.34 -10.54 16.53
N ASP A 402 2.34 -11.39 16.78
CA ASP A 402 0.93 -11.07 16.59
C ASP A 402 0.25 -10.57 17.87
N SER A 403 0.98 -10.46 18.98
CA SER A 403 0.48 -9.81 20.20
C SER A 403 0.44 -8.30 19.97
N ILE A 404 -0.65 -7.84 19.37
CA ILE A 404 -1.07 -6.44 19.39
C ILE A 404 -1.56 -6.14 20.81
N LEU A 405 -0.66 -6.11 21.78
CA LEU A 405 -0.90 -5.46 23.05
C LEU A 405 0.07 -4.29 23.17
N PRO A 406 -0.40 -3.13 23.63
CA PRO A 406 0.41 -1.92 23.73
C PRO A 406 1.65 -2.19 24.58
N GLU A 407 2.78 -1.62 24.16
CA GLU A 407 4.14 -1.83 24.72
C GLU A 407 4.32 -1.54 26.23
N ASN A 408 3.24 -1.23 26.97
CA ASN A 408 3.26 -0.82 28.37
C ASN A 408 2.50 -1.75 29.35
N THR A 409 1.92 -2.86 28.90
CA THR A 409 1.47 -3.91 29.84
C THR A 409 2.50 -5.03 29.80
N GLY A 410 3.37 -5.09 30.80
CA GLY A 410 4.43 -6.09 30.96
C GLY A 410 3.92 -7.52 31.20
N GLU A 411 2.92 -7.98 30.44
CA GLU A 411 2.58 -9.40 30.34
C GLU A 411 3.51 -10.06 29.32
N THR A 412 4.76 -10.21 29.73
CA THR A 412 5.64 -11.25 29.20
C THR A 412 5.55 -12.39 30.19
N LEU A 413 4.99 -13.53 29.79
CA LEU A 413 5.39 -14.88 30.23
C LEU A 413 4.34 -15.88 29.74
N THR A 414 4.71 -16.75 28.81
CA THR A 414 4.12 -18.09 28.80
C THR A 414 5.27 -19.04 29.06
N VAL A 415 5.36 -19.44 30.32
CA VAL A 415 6.29 -20.42 30.85
C VAL A 415 5.89 -21.81 30.36
N PHE A 416 6.84 -22.62 29.90
CA PHE A 416 6.58 -23.96 29.40
C PHE A 416 7.60 -24.95 29.95
N GLU A 417 7.14 -25.95 30.71
CA GLU A 417 8.03 -26.94 31.32
C GLU A 417 8.49 -28.01 30.30
N ALA A 418 9.80 -28.22 30.17
CA ALA A 418 10.39 -29.12 29.16
C ALA A 418 10.18 -30.63 29.39
N ASN A 419 9.39 -31.06 30.39
CA ASN A 419 9.47 -32.42 30.94
C ASN A 419 8.54 -33.51 30.35
N HIS A 420 7.71 -33.26 29.32
CA HIS A 420 6.79 -34.29 28.79
C HIS A 420 7.17 -34.84 27.41
N VAL A 421 8.27 -35.60 27.34
CA VAL A 421 8.51 -36.58 26.25
C VAL A 421 9.11 -37.87 26.84
N THR A 422 8.26 -38.73 27.40
CA THR A 422 8.65 -40.07 27.85
C THR A 422 7.74 -41.15 27.26
N ASN A 423 8.37 -42.14 26.64
CA ASN A 423 7.74 -43.38 26.15
C ASN A 423 6.94 -44.06 27.25
N ARG A 424 5.63 -44.29 27.04
CA ARG A 424 4.85 -45.27 27.82
C ARG A 424 4.97 -46.63 27.15
N SER A 425 5.66 -47.56 27.83
CA SER A 425 5.67 -48.99 27.54
C SER A 425 4.30 -49.61 27.77
N GLN A 426 3.95 -50.56 26.90
CA GLN A 426 2.68 -51.28 26.87
C GLN A 426 2.58 -52.37 27.95
N SER A 427 1.37 -52.62 28.44
CA SER A 427 0.90 -53.95 28.85
C SER A 427 -0.59 -54.12 28.42
N PRO A 428 -1.11 -55.36 28.30
CA PRO A 428 -2.03 -55.72 27.23
C PRO A 428 -3.49 -55.83 27.67
N CYS A 429 -4.42 -55.25 26.91
CA CYS A 429 -5.82 -55.66 26.90
C CYS A 429 -6.45 -55.41 25.52
N THR A 430 -6.97 -56.50 24.94
CA THR A 430 -8.05 -56.64 23.94
C THR A 430 -8.00 -55.81 22.66
N ALA A 431 -7.84 -56.54 21.55
CA ALA A 431 -7.77 -56.07 20.18
C ALA A 431 -9.05 -55.34 19.72
N THR A 432 -8.87 -54.09 19.28
CA THR A 432 -9.66 -53.44 18.23
C THR A 432 -8.70 -53.06 17.09
N PRO A 433 -9.13 -53.08 15.82
CA PRO A 433 -8.23 -52.87 14.70
C PRO A 433 -7.70 -51.43 14.72
N LYS A 434 -6.37 -51.29 14.80
CA LYS A 434 -5.67 -50.01 14.70
C LYS A 434 -5.79 -49.48 13.28
N LEU A 435 -6.60 -48.45 13.08
CA LEU A 435 -6.50 -47.56 11.93
C LEU A 435 -5.12 -46.90 11.92
N THR A 436 -4.52 -46.82 10.73
CA THR A 436 -3.19 -46.24 10.56
C THR A 436 -3.25 -44.72 10.76
N THR A 437 -2.12 -44.12 11.16
CA THR A 437 -1.99 -42.66 11.38
C THR A 437 -2.44 -41.83 10.17
N GLU A 438 -2.41 -42.40 8.96
CA GLU A 438 -2.84 -41.78 7.71
C GLU A 438 -4.37 -41.73 7.52
N GLU A 439 -5.11 -42.76 7.94
CA GLU A 439 -6.59 -42.77 7.86
C GLU A 439 -7.19 -41.74 8.84
N SER A 440 -6.52 -41.50 9.97
CA SER A 440 -6.91 -40.47 10.94
C SER A 440 -6.81 -39.03 10.39
N PHE A 441 -5.98 -38.80 9.37
CA PHE A 441 -5.77 -37.48 8.78
C PHE A 441 -6.86 -37.14 7.76
N LEU A 442 -7.28 -38.12 6.95
CA LEU A 442 -8.41 -38.01 6.01
C LEU A 442 -9.74 -37.85 6.74
N ILE A 443 -9.97 -38.59 7.83
CA ILE A 443 -11.17 -38.46 8.67
C ILE A 443 -11.22 -37.06 9.32
N ARG A 444 -10.11 -36.53 9.84
CA ARG A 444 -10.04 -35.16 10.39
C ARG A 444 -10.22 -34.04 9.36
N ALA A 445 -9.92 -34.29 8.08
CA ALA A 445 -10.15 -33.35 6.99
C ALA A 445 -11.63 -33.37 6.55
N LEU A 446 -12.27 -34.54 6.56
CA LEU A 446 -13.69 -34.73 6.26
C LEU A 446 -14.61 -34.21 7.39
N ASP A 447 -14.25 -34.43 8.67
CA ASP A 447 -15.01 -33.91 9.82
C ASP A 447 -14.99 -32.38 9.87
N ARG A 448 -13.85 -31.75 9.55
CA ARG A 448 -13.75 -30.28 9.39
C ARG A 448 -14.58 -29.75 8.21
N HIS A 449 -14.82 -30.56 7.20
CA HIS A 449 -15.66 -30.21 6.06
C HIS A 449 -17.16 -30.30 6.42
N HIS A 450 -17.55 -31.26 7.27
CA HIS A 450 -18.93 -31.44 7.74
C HIS A 450 -19.36 -30.36 8.76
N SER A 451 -18.52 -30.01 9.74
CA SER A 451 -18.86 -28.95 10.71
C SER A 451 -18.99 -27.55 10.10
N ASN A 452 -18.25 -27.25 9.01
CA ASN A 452 -18.34 -25.97 8.31
C ASN A 452 -19.55 -25.87 7.35
N LEU A 453 -20.14 -27.00 6.96
CA LEU A 453 -21.40 -27.03 6.21
C LEU A 453 -22.61 -26.83 7.12
N GLN A 454 -22.58 -27.36 8.35
CA GLN A 454 -23.66 -27.17 9.34
C GLN A 454 -23.73 -25.72 9.86
N ASN A 455 -22.59 -25.05 10.06
CA ASN A 455 -22.56 -23.65 10.52
C ASN A 455 -22.99 -22.61 9.46
N ASN A 456 -23.13 -22.99 8.19
CA ASN A 456 -23.59 -22.10 7.11
C ASN A 456 -25.08 -22.26 6.75
N GLN A 457 -25.82 -23.14 7.44
CA GLN A 457 -27.25 -23.33 7.21
C GLN A 457 -28.16 -22.65 8.23
N GLN A 458 -27.61 -21.85 9.16
CA GLN A 458 -28.42 -21.18 10.17
C GLN A 458 -28.35 -19.65 10.01
N THR A 459 -29.53 -19.08 9.74
CA THR A 459 -29.90 -17.66 9.65
C THR A 459 -29.93 -17.02 8.25
N CYS A 460 -31.04 -17.24 7.53
CA CYS A 460 -31.67 -16.21 6.71
C CYS A 460 -33.06 -15.92 7.30
N PRO A 461 -33.42 -14.67 7.63
CA PRO A 461 -34.80 -14.36 7.96
C PRO A 461 -35.66 -14.37 6.69
N VAL A 462 -36.80 -15.04 6.78
CA VAL A 462 -37.89 -15.03 5.80
C VAL A 462 -38.41 -13.60 5.68
N ALA A 463 -38.46 -13.09 4.45
CA ALA A 463 -39.17 -11.84 4.14
C ALA A 463 -40.57 -12.22 3.69
N ASP A 464 -41.56 -11.80 4.48
CA ASP A 464 -42.98 -11.94 4.15
C ASP A 464 -43.36 -10.97 3.03
N ASP A 465 -44.07 -11.52 2.05
CA ASP A 465 -44.74 -10.80 0.96
C ASP A 465 -45.89 -9.96 1.50
N ALA A 466 -46.01 -8.73 1.02
CA ALA A 466 -47.23 -7.95 1.12
C ALA A 466 -47.55 -7.34 -0.25
N GLU A 467 -48.54 -7.96 -0.90
CA GLU A 467 -49.28 -7.43 -2.03
C GLU A 467 -50.00 -6.12 -1.65
N GLY A 468 -50.11 -5.21 -2.62
CA GLY A 468 -50.83 -3.96 -2.45
C GLY A 468 -51.02 -3.24 -3.78
N THR A 469 -51.99 -3.71 -4.57
CA THR A 469 -52.67 -2.93 -5.61
C THR A 469 -53.39 -1.73 -4.99
N ASP A 470 -53.31 -0.52 -5.55
CA ASP A 470 -54.42 0.09 -6.32
C ASP A 470 -54.10 1.49 -6.91
N ARG A 471 -54.93 1.83 -7.89
CA ARG A 471 -55.06 2.99 -8.80
C ARG A 471 -54.99 4.40 -8.17
N ASN A 472 -54.52 5.41 -8.92
CA ASN A 472 -55.36 6.37 -9.70
C ASN A 472 -54.64 7.68 -10.09
N ALA A 473 -54.97 8.16 -11.31
CA ALA A 473 -55.02 9.55 -11.79
C ALA A 473 -53.70 10.36 -11.86
N ARG A 474 -53.46 11.30 -12.80
CA ARG A 474 -54.33 12.05 -13.72
C ARG A 474 -53.51 12.71 -14.84
N CYS A 475 -54.19 13.00 -15.95
CA CYS A 475 -53.71 13.65 -17.18
C CYS A 475 -53.17 15.07 -17.01
N GLN A 476 -52.23 15.45 -17.90
CA GLN A 476 -52.20 16.62 -18.81
C GLN A 476 -50.86 16.51 -19.58
N GLY A 477 -50.78 16.40 -20.91
CA GLY A 477 -51.54 17.06 -21.96
C GLY A 477 -50.70 18.22 -22.50
N LEU A 478 -50.21 18.10 -23.75
CA LEU A 478 -49.73 19.12 -24.73
C LEU A 478 -48.57 18.50 -25.55
N SER A 479 -48.79 17.80 -26.67
CA SER A 479 -49.29 18.20 -28.00
C SER A 479 -48.23 18.77 -28.96
N ARG A 480 -48.07 18.04 -30.08
CA ARG A 480 -47.66 18.44 -31.46
C ARG A 480 -46.17 18.77 -31.64
N SER A 481 -45.48 18.27 -32.67
CA SER A 481 -45.91 18.14 -34.08
C SER A 481 -45.09 17.11 -34.83
N ALA A 482 -45.72 16.52 -35.85
CA ALA A 482 -45.17 15.58 -36.80
C ALA A 482 -45.07 16.22 -38.19
N SER A 483 -44.03 15.88 -38.95
CA SER A 483 -43.98 15.85 -40.42
C SER A 483 -42.73 15.02 -40.76
N SER A 484 -42.83 13.80 -41.29
CA SER A 484 -43.26 13.35 -42.62
C SER A 484 -42.06 12.78 -43.38
N GLN A 485 -42.04 11.45 -43.45
CA GLN A 485 -41.60 10.56 -44.53
C GLN A 485 -40.69 11.09 -45.65
N SER A 486 -39.60 10.37 -45.92
CA SER A 486 -39.30 9.87 -47.27
C SER A 486 -38.38 8.64 -47.23
N LYS A 487 -38.63 7.72 -48.15
CA LYS A 487 -38.08 6.36 -48.27
C LYS A 487 -36.88 6.31 -49.24
N ARG A 488 -36.16 5.16 -49.18
CA ARG A 488 -35.23 4.56 -50.16
C ARG A 488 -33.83 5.22 -50.18
N SER A 489 -32.71 4.52 -50.28
CA SER A 489 -32.41 3.22 -50.90
C SER A 489 -31.08 2.65 -50.39
N SER A 490 -30.94 1.34 -50.56
CA SER A 490 -29.77 0.48 -50.47
C SER A 490 -28.53 0.94 -51.26
N SER A 491 -27.32 0.69 -50.75
CA SER A 491 -26.27 -0.12 -51.44
C SER A 491 -24.85 0.02 -50.81
N SER A 492 -24.09 -1.08 -50.94
CA SER A 492 -22.62 -1.22 -50.89
C SER A 492 -21.89 -0.81 -49.60
N CYS A 493 -21.32 -1.73 -48.81
CA CYS A 493 -20.12 -2.53 -49.10
C CYS A 493 -18.90 -1.66 -49.48
N SER A 494 -18.10 -1.28 -48.48
CA SER A 494 -16.65 -1.13 -48.69
C SER A 494 -15.90 -1.45 -47.40
N GLN A 495 -14.96 -2.38 -47.56
CA GLN A 495 -14.04 -2.84 -46.54
C GLN A 495 -13.01 -1.73 -46.26
N HIS A 496 -12.81 -1.37 -44.98
CA HIS A 496 -11.68 -0.53 -44.58
C HIS A 496 -10.48 -1.42 -44.20
N PRO A 497 -9.31 -1.22 -44.82
CA PRO A 497 -8.10 -1.95 -44.46
C PRO A 497 -7.42 -1.30 -43.25
N ARG A 498 -6.97 -2.18 -42.33
CA ARG A 498 -6.13 -1.86 -41.18
C ARG A 498 -4.82 -1.20 -41.64
N ARG A 499 -4.65 0.10 -41.40
CA ARG A 499 -3.34 0.78 -41.50
C ARG A 499 -2.52 0.54 -40.23
N ARG A 500 -1.53 -0.35 -40.33
CA ARG A 500 -0.34 -0.37 -39.45
C ARG A 500 0.52 0.83 -39.83
N LYS A 501 0.65 1.83 -38.95
CA LYS A 501 1.72 2.83 -39.03
C LYS A 501 2.91 2.35 -38.22
N GLN A 502 4.02 2.09 -38.92
CA GLN A 502 5.36 2.00 -38.36
C GLN A 502 5.77 3.39 -37.85
N LEU A 503 6.16 3.50 -36.59
CA LEU A 503 6.95 4.64 -36.10
C LEU A 503 8.42 4.35 -36.41
N LYS A 504 8.98 5.08 -37.37
CA LYS A 504 10.43 5.28 -37.55
C LYS A 504 10.66 6.79 -37.64
N MET A 505 11.76 7.23 -37.04
CA MET A 505 12.33 8.58 -37.00
C MET A 505 11.77 9.56 -35.96
N CYS A 506 12.60 9.80 -34.93
CA CYS A 506 13.19 11.11 -34.62
C CYS A 506 14.30 10.92 -33.56
N ILE A 507 15.49 10.48 -33.98
CA ILE A 507 16.74 10.61 -33.23
C ILE A 507 17.71 11.35 -34.14
N HIS A 508 17.55 12.66 -34.21
CA HIS A 508 18.55 13.58 -34.75
C HIS A 508 18.09 14.99 -34.40
N TYR A 509 18.49 15.48 -33.22
CA TYR A 509 18.64 16.91 -32.88
C TYR A 509 18.93 16.99 -31.38
N ASN A 510 20.21 16.79 -30.99
CA ASN A 510 20.78 17.29 -29.73
C ASN A 510 22.30 17.03 -29.65
N VAL A 511 23.07 17.54 -30.62
CA VAL A 511 24.55 17.52 -30.57
C VAL A 511 25.17 18.90 -30.81
N GLN A 512 24.40 20.00 -30.75
CA GLN A 512 24.92 21.34 -31.10
C GLN A 512 24.67 22.42 -30.03
N PHE A 513 24.39 22.07 -28.77
CA PHE A 513 24.16 23.08 -27.71
C PHE A 513 25.14 23.02 -26.52
N LEU A 514 26.25 22.27 -26.64
CA LEU A 514 27.31 22.22 -25.61
C LEU A 514 28.65 22.79 -26.10
N LYS A 515 28.59 23.89 -26.84
CA LYS A 515 29.72 24.81 -27.04
C LYS A 515 29.20 26.24 -27.02
N ARG A 516 29.57 26.99 -25.98
CA ARG A 516 29.29 28.42 -25.71
C ARG A 516 28.04 28.70 -24.88
N THR A 517 28.19 28.52 -23.57
CA THR A 517 27.71 29.32 -22.43
C THR A 517 28.21 28.59 -21.18
#